data_AF-A0A0C3B2B6-F1
#
_entry.id   AF-A0A0C3B2B6-F1
#
_cell.length_a   1.000
_cell.length_b   1.000
_cell.length_c   1.000
_cell.angle_alpha   90.00
_cell.angle_beta   90.00
_cell.angle_gamma   90.00
#
_symmetry.space_group_name_H-M   'P 1'
#
loop_
_entity.id
_entity.type
_entity.pdbx_description
1 polymer ?
#
loop_
_entity_poly.entity_id
_entity_poly.type
_entity_poly.pdbx_seq_one_letter_code
_entity_poly.pdbx_strand_id
1 'polypeptide(L)'
;MSLLNSLLDSKTMVCVETASYQELNINARREVAVQHVILTPKCVQRELQRQEHLIFEAVDETMQKCKKLAPGFTGPTMIGLAEDQILVRMAEQITWRIPGLVSLYVGPTAVHDEERIVRMATNLIVAAELRGIAKTRLCISVSCLLSSDVLVPNRQLGPSHVGRYSGRQTIKEGRYRM
;
A
#
# COMPACT_ATOMS: atom_id res chain seq x y z
N MET A 1 -20.82 -14.99 -19.19
CA MET A 1 -20.44 -13.94 -18.23
C MET A 1 -18.99 -14.14 -17.83
N SER A 2 -18.21 -13.07 -17.62
CA SER A 2 -16.86 -13.19 -17.06
C SER A 2 -16.92 -13.40 -15.54
N LEU A 3 -15.90 -14.07 -14.95
CA LEU A 3 -15.77 -14.23 -13.49
C LEU A 3 -15.77 -12.86 -12.78
N LEU A 4 -15.21 -11.84 -13.42
CA LEU A 4 -15.15 -10.48 -12.91
C LEU A 4 -16.54 -9.86 -12.78
N ASN A 5 -17.42 -10.05 -13.76
CA ASN A 5 -18.80 -9.54 -13.68
C ASN A 5 -19.58 -10.24 -12.57
N SER A 6 -19.40 -11.55 -12.39
CA SER A 6 -20.03 -12.28 -11.28
C SER A 6 -19.54 -11.83 -9.88
N LEU A 7 -18.30 -11.34 -9.78
CA LEU A 7 -17.79 -10.73 -8.54
C LEU A 7 -18.37 -9.33 -8.30
N LEU A 8 -18.61 -8.55 -9.36
CA LEU A 8 -19.27 -7.25 -9.24
C LEU A 8 -20.74 -7.41 -8.80
N ASP A 9 -21.42 -8.42 -9.33
CA ASP A 9 -22.81 -8.75 -8.95
C ASP A 9 -22.94 -9.23 -7.48
N SER A 10 -21.84 -9.71 -6.87
CA SER A 10 -21.84 -10.23 -5.50
C SER A 10 -21.65 -9.17 -4.40
N LYS A 11 -21.76 -7.87 -4.75
CA LYS A 11 -21.49 -6.74 -3.85
C LYS A 11 -20.05 -6.69 -3.33
N THR A 12 -19.11 -7.31 -4.03
CA THR A 12 -17.69 -7.26 -3.68
C THR A 12 -17.08 -5.95 -4.16
N MET A 13 -16.36 -5.25 -3.29
CA MET A 13 -15.58 -4.06 -3.66
C MET A 13 -14.34 -4.48 -4.45
N VAL A 14 -14.13 -3.86 -5.62
CA VAL A 14 -12.92 -4.09 -6.42
C VAL A 14 -11.80 -3.16 -5.96
N CYS A 15 -10.79 -3.78 -5.34
CA CYS A 15 -9.52 -3.15 -5.02
C CYS A 15 -8.47 -3.54 -6.07
N VAL A 16 -7.58 -2.61 -6.43
CA VAL A 16 -6.45 -2.90 -7.32
C VAL A 16 -5.13 -2.40 -6.72
N GLU A 17 -4.11 -3.23 -6.82
CA GLU A 17 -2.74 -2.86 -6.46
C GLU A 17 -2.01 -2.35 -7.71
N THR A 18 -1.98 -1.03 -7.90
CA THR A 18 -1.32 -0.41 -9.05
C THR A 18 -0.93 1.03 -8.76
N ALA A 19 0.18 1.47 -9.36
CA ALA A 19 0.55 2.88 -9.46
C ALA A 19 0.26 3.46 -10.86
N SER A 20 -0.24 2.64 -11.79
CA SER A 20 -0.47 3.05 -13.17
C SER A 20 -1.87 3.58 -13.38
N TYR A 21 -2.00 4.88 -13.62
CA TYR A 21 -3.29 5.46 -14.03
C TYR A 21 -3.76 4.92 -15.39
N GLN A 22 -2.85 4.40 -16.23
CA GLN A 22 -3.21 3.79 -17.51
C GLN A 22 -3.96 2.47 -17.30
N GLU A 23 -3.53 1.66 -16.34
CA GLU A 23 -4.25 0.43 -15.94
C GLU A 23 -5.64 0.77 -15.38
N LEU A 24 -5.78 1.87 -14.64
CA LEU A 24 -7.09 2.36 -14.19
C LEU A 24 -7.99 2.78 -15.35
N ASN A 25 -7.46 3.44 -16.38
CA ASN A 25 -8.22 3.78 -17.58
C ASN A 25 -8.70 2.53 -18.34
N ILE A 26 -7.88 1.48 -18.40
CA ILE A 26 -8.27 0.20 -19.01
C ILE A 26 -9.42 -0.43 -18.23
N ASN A 27 -9.37 -0.42 -16.90
CA ASN A 27 -10.45 -0.92 -16.05
C ASN A 27 -11.73 -0.10 -16.22
N ALA A 28 -11.64 1.23 -16.26
CA ALA A 28 -12.79 2.10 -16.51
C ALA A 28 -13.47 1.82 -17.87
N ARG A 29 -12.68 1.59 -18.93
CA ARG A 29 -13.19 1.19 -20.26
C ARG A 29 -13.84 -0.19 -20.28
N ARG A 30 -13.51 -1.06 -19.32
CA ARG A 30 -14.09 -2.39 -19.14
C ARG A 30 -15.29 -2.38 -18.18
N GLU A 31 -15.80 -1.20 -17.83
CA GLU A 31 -16.90 -1.02 -16.88
C GLU A 31 -16.59 -1.56 -15.47
N VAL A 32 -15.30 -1.70 -15.15
CA VAL A 32 -14.84 -2.13 -13.82
C VAL A 32 -14.69 -0.89 -12.94
N ALA A 33 -15.66 -0.68 -12.06
CA ALA A 33 -15.61 0.40 -11.08
C ALA A 33 -14.60 0.08 -9.97
N VAL A 34 -13.35 0.52 -10.16
CA VAL A 34 -12.33 0.47 -9.11
C VAL A 34 -12.70 1.46 -7.99
N GLN A 35 -12.91 0.93 -6.79
CA GLN A 35 -13.29 1.74 -5.62
C GLN A 35 -12.11 1.95 -4.66
N HIS A 36 -11.05 1.17 -4.77
CA HIS A 36 -9.88 1.31 -3.89
C HIS A 36 -8.61 0.95 -4.65
N VAL A 37 -7.61 1.83 -4.56
CA VAL A 37 -6.28 1.59 -5.12
C VAL A 37 -5.27 1.49 -4.00
N ILE A 38 -4.39 0.49 -4.07
CA ILE A 38 -3.33 0.27 -3.09
C ILE A 38 -1.99 0.54 -3.75
N LEU A 39 -1.26 1.52 -3.24
CA LEU A 39 0.08 1.88 -3.68
C LEU A 39 1.12 1.19 -2.81
N THR A 40 1.61 0.04 -3.27
CA THR A 40 2.74 -0.68 -2.65
C THR A 40 4.07 -0.19 -3.22
N PRO A 41 5.20 -0.35 -2.48
CA PRO A 41 6.52 -0.02 -3.00
C PRO A 41 6.81 -0.75 -4.33
N LYS A 42 6.32 -1.98 -4.47
CA LYS A 42 6.50 -2.79 -5.68
C LYS A 42 5.74 -2.23 -6.89
N CYS A 43 4.50 -1.78 -6.74
CA CYS A 43 3.77 -1.22 -7.87
C CYS A 43 4.30 0.18 -8.26
N VAL A 44 4.70 0.98 -7.26
CA VAL A 44 5.40 2.25 -7.47
C VAL A 44 6.67 2.00 -8.27
N GLN A 45 7.58 1.15 -7.80
CA GLN A 45 8.84 0.84 -8.50
C GLN A 45 8.62 0.37 -9.95
N ARG A 46 7.62 -0.49 -10.19
CA ARG A 46 7.30 -0.95 -11.55
C ARG A 46 6.81 0.18 -12.45
N GLU A 47 5.94 1.05 -11.93
CA GLU A 47 5.52 2.22 -12.70
C GLU A 47 6.69 3.19 -12.88
N LEU A 48 7.61 3.23 -11.91
CA LEU A 48 8.77 4.09 -12.01
C LEU A 48 9.67 3.71 -13.20
N GLN A 49 9.84 2.40 -13.41
CA GLN A 49 10.61 1.86 -14.55
C GLN A 49 9.91 2.06 -15.90
N ARG A 50 8.59 2.29 -15.93
CA ARG A 50 7.83 2.48 -17.17
C ARG A 50 7.78 3.94 -17.63
N GLN A 51 7.86 4.88 -16.69
CA GLN A 51 7.69 6.31 -16.96
C GLN A 51 8.94 7.14 -16.63
N GLU A 52 10.14 6.60 -16.90
CA GLU A 52 11.43 7.12 -16.41
C GLU A 52 11.60 8.65 -16.51
N HIS A 53 11.09 9.27 -17.58
CA HIS A 53 11.16 10.71 -17.83
C HIS A 53 10.30 11.57 -16.90
N LEU A 54 9.01 11.25 -16.72
CA LEU A 54 8.08 12.00 -15.84
C LEU A 54 8.48 11.92 -14.36
N ILE A 55 9.24 10.88 -14.04
CA ILE A 55 9.74 10.60 -12.70
C ILE A 55 11.00 11.36 -12.42
N PHE A 56 11.90 11.46 -13.41
CA PHE A 56 13.12 12.24 -13.23
C PHE A 56 12.78 13.68 -12.88
N GLU A 57 11.77 14.26 -13.53
CA GLU A 57 11.24 15.58 -13.19
C GLU A 57 10.63 15.63 -11.79
N ALA A 58 9.82 14.63 -11.42
CA ALA A 58 9.19 14.58 -10.10
C ALA A 58 10.20 14.40 -8.96
N VAL A 59 11.20 13.55 -9.17
CA VAL A 59 12.32 13.30 -8.26
C VAL A 59 13.17 14.55 -8.15
N ASP A 60 13.55 15.17 -9.27
CA ASP A 60 14.41 16.36 -9.24
C ASP A 60 13.69 17.55 -8.58
N GLU A 61 12.43 17.80 -8.92
CA GLU A 61 11.60 18.82 -8.28
C GLU A 61 11.51 18.59 -6.76
N THR A 62 11.32 17.34 -6.36
CA THR A 62 11.24 16.94 -4.95
C THR A 62 12.59 17.12 -4.25
N MET A 63 13.68 16.65 -4.85
CA MET A 63 15.02 16.79 -4.30
C MET A 63 15.43 18.26 -4.16
N GLN A 64 15.07 19.12 -5.13
CA GLN A 64 15.29 20.56 -5.05
C GLN A 64 14.48 21.19 -3.90
N LYS A 65 13.22 20.79 -3.70
CA LYS A 65 12.40 21.24 -2.56
C LYS A 65 12.99 20.79 -1.23
N CYS A 66 13.41 19.53 -1.10
CA CYS A 66 14.05 19.00 0.10
C CYS A 66 15.35 19.74 0.44
N LYS A 67 16.21 20.00 -0.55
CA LYS A 67 17.46 20.76 -0.37
C LYS A 67 17.21 22.19 0.14
N LYS A 68 16.14 22.84 -0.32
CA LYS A 68 15.76 24.20 0.13
C LYS A 68 15.20 24.21 1.56
N LEU A 69 14.43 23.20 1.93
CA LEU A 69 13.75 23.14 3.22
C LEU A 69 14.67 22.71 4.37
N ALA A 70 15.73 21.94 4.08
CA ALA A 70 16.59 21.41 5.11
C ALA A 70 18.03 21.15 4.60
N PRO A 71 18.90 22.17 4.59
CA PRO A 71 20.30 22.02 4.15
C PRO A 71 21.13 21.07 5.03
N GLY A 72 20.61 20.63 6.18
CA GLY A 72 21.26 19.68 7.10
C GLY A 72 20.83 18.21 6.94
N PHE A 73 19.98 17.87 5.97
CA PHE A 73 19.56 16.47 5.81
C PHE A 73 20.65 15.60 5.19
N THR A 74 20.80 14.41 5.76
CA THR A 74 21.69 13.37 5.23
C THR A 74 21.12 12.77 3.94
N GLY A 75 21.97 12.17 3.10
CA GLY A 75 21.55 11.47 1.88
C GLY A 75 20.38 10.49 2.10
N PRO A 76 20.45 9.57 3.08
CA PRO A 76 19.35 8.65 3.39
C PRO A 76 18.03 9.34 3.76
N THR A 77 18.10 10.45 4.52
CA THR A 77 16.91 11.23 4.87
C THR A 77 16.26 11.85 3.63
N MET A 78 17.07 12.40 2.72
CA MET A 78 16.58 12.96 1.46
C MET A 78 15.93 11.89 0.57
N ILE A 79 16.49 10.69 0.52
CA ILE A 79 15.93 9.57 -0.25
C ILE A 79 14.55 9.18 0.30
N GLY A 80 14.41 8.98 1.61
CA GLY A 80 13.12 8.64 2.21
C GLY A 80 12.04 9.72 1.98
N LEU A 81 12.41 10.99 2.07
CA LEU A 81 11.50 12.10 1.75
C LEU A 81 11.11 12.12 0.26
N ALA A 82 12.06 11.80 -0.63
CA ALA A 82 11.78 11.70 -2.06
C ALA A 82 10.80 10.55 -2.36
N GLU A 83 10.99 9.39 -1.74
CA GLU A 83 10.08 8.24 -1.85
C GLU A 83 8.65 8.60 -1.41
N ASP A 84 8.50 9.25 -0.25
CA ASP A 84 7.19 9.68 0.26
C ASP A 84 6.48 10.65 -0.70
N GLN A 85 7.22 11.60 -1.27
CA GLN A 85 6.67 12.60 -2.19
C GLN A 85 6.30 12.00 -3.56
N ILE A 86 7.08 11.04 -4.06
CA ILE A 86 6.76 10.28 -5.27
C ILE A 86 5.47 9.50 -5.05
N LEU A 87 5.36 8.79 -3.92
CA LEU A 87 4.19 8.02 -3.53
C LEU A 87 2.93 8.91 -3.48
N VAL A 88 3.04 10.08 -2.84
CA VAL A 88 1.94 11.04 -2.73
C VAL A 88 1.57 11.66 -4.09
N ARG A 89 2.53 11.93 -4.97
CA ARG A 89 2.26 12.41 -6.34
C ARG A 89 1.52 11.36 -7.17
N MET A 90 1.87 10.08 -7.04
CA MET A 90 1.12 9.00 -7.70
C MET A 90 -0.31 8.90 -7.14
N ALA A 91 -0.46 9.03 -5.82
CA ALA A 91 -1.75 9.03 -5.15
C ALA A 91 -2.65 10.16 -5.65
N GLU A 92 -2.10 11.36 -5.83
CA GLU A 92 -2.80 12.52 -6.41
C GLU A 92 -3.39 12.15 -7.77
N GLN A 93 -2.56 11.65 -8.70
CA GLN A 93 -3.01 11.26 -10.04
C GLN A 93 -4.12 10.20 -10.03
N ILE A 94 -4.03 9.23 -9.11
CA ILE A 94 -5.03 8.16 -8.96
C ILE A 94 -6.32 8.69 -8.36
N THR A 95 -6.23 9.58 -7.37
CA THR A 95 -7.38 10.17 -6.66
C THR A 95 -8.31 10.91 -7.64
N TRP A 96 -7.76 11.52 -8.70
CA TRP A 96 -8.53 12.15 -9.77
C TRP A 96 -9.24 11.16 -10.70
N ARG A 97 -8.89 9.88 -10.68
CA ARG A 97 -9.40 8.85 -11.62
C ARG A 97 -10.37 7.87 -11.02
N ILE A 98 -10.34 7.68 -9.71
CA ILE A 98 -11.29 6.83 -9.01
C ILE A 98 -12.10 7.68 -8.03
N PRO A 99 -13.36 7.33 -7.73
CA PRO A 99 -14.16 8.05 -6.74
C PRO A 99 -13.85 7.61 -5.29
N GLY A 100 -13.21 6.46 -5.09
CA GLY A 100 -13.03 5.87 -3.77
C GLY A 100 -11.65 6.15 -3.14
N LEU A 101 -11.13 5.15 -2.43
CA LEU A 101 -9.98 5.28 -1.53
C LEU A 101 -8.64 5.05 -2.23
N VAL A 102 -7.59 5.68 -1.72
CA VAL A 102 -6.19 5.41 -2.07
C VAL A 102 -5.42 5.03 -0.81
N SER A 103 -4.81 3.84 -0.80
CA SER A 103 -3.94 3.38 0.27
C SER A 103 -2.48 3.70 -0.04
N LEU A 104 -1.80 4.38 0.89
CA LEU A 104 -0.35 4.63 0.86
C LEU A 104 0.36 3.68 1.82
N TYR A 105 1.35 2.95 1.32
CA TYR A 105 2.10 2.00 2.12
C TYR A 105 3.24 2.68 2.89
N VAL A 106 3.30 2.49 4.21
CA VAL A 106 4.46 2.88 5.03
C VAL A 106 5.57 1.87 4.78
N GLY A 107 6.74 2.36 4.34
CA GLY A 107 7.86 1.50 3.95
C GLY A 107 8.27 0.48 5.01
N PRO A 108 8.84 -0.68 4.60
CA PRO A 108 9.14 -1.80 5.50
C PRO A 108 10.22 -1.48 6.55
N THR A 109 10.94 -0.37 6.38
CA THR A 109 12.03 0.05 7.28
C THR A 109 11.54 0.52 8.65
N ALA A 110 10.23 0.74 8.83
CA ALA A 110 9.62 1.14 10.08
C ALA A 110 8.93 -0.01 10.83
N VAL A 111 8.87 -1.22 10.28
CA VAL A 111 7.99 -2.31 10.73
C VAL A 111 8.21 -2.77 12.19
N HIS A 112 9.35 -2.42 12.81
CA HIS A 112 9.69 -2.73 14.19
C HIS A 112 9.68 -1.53 15.15
N ASP A 113 9.30 -0.34 14.67
CA ASP A 113 9.36 0.92 15.42
C ASP A 113 8.02 1.66 15.26
N GLU A 114 7.14 1.47 16.24
CA GLU A 114 5.78 2.04 16.23
C GLU A 114 5.77 3.56 16.12
N GLU A 115 6.68 4.24 16.85
CA GLU A 115 6.79 5.70 16.80
C GLU A 115 7.19 6.17 15.41
N ARG A 116 8.12 5.45 14.77
CA ARG A 116 8.53 5.73 13.40
C ARG A 116 7.40 5.45 12.40
N ILE A 117 6.62 4.40 12.57
CA ILE A 117 5.43 4.11 11.73
C ILE A 117 4.46 5.28 11.83
N VAL A 118 4.10 5.69 13.04
CA VAL A 118 3.14 6.78 13.29
C VAL A 118 3.65 8.09 12.67
N ARG A 119 4.95 8.39 12.82
CA ARG A 119 5.57 9.58 12.22
C ARG A 119 5.52 9.54 10.69
N MET A 120 5.88 8.42 10.07
CA MET A 120 5.82 8.26 8.61
C MET A 120 4.38 8.34 8.08
N ALA A 121 3.43 7.68 8.75
CA ALA A 121 2.01 7.76 8.43
C ALA A 121 1.50 9.21 8.48
N THR A 122 1.87 9.95 9.53
CA THR A 122 1.50 11.35 9.70
C THR A 122 2.08 12.23 8.59
N ASN A 123 3.37 12.03 8.26
CA ASN A 123 4.01 12.77 7.18
C ASN A 123 3.35 12.52 5.82
N LEU A 124 2.98 11.27 5.51
CA LEU A 124 2.27 10.92 4.28
C LEU A 124 0.89 11.57 4.21
N ILE A 125 0.14 11.60 5.32
CA ILE A 125 -1.17 12.26 5.38
C ILE A 125 -1.01 13.75 5.10
N VAL A 126 -0.09 14.43 5.81
CA VAL A 126 0.14 15.87 5.62
C VAL A 126 0.58 16.18 4.20
N ALA A 127 1.52 15.41 3.65
CA ALA A 127 1.97 15.58 2.28
C ALA A 127 0.83 15.40 1.27
N ALA A 128 -0.06 14.45 1.48
CA ALA A 128 -1.22 14.21 0.63
C ALA A 128 -2.27 15.32 0.73
N GLU A 129 -2.53 15.85 1.93
CA GLU A 129 -3.44 16.99 2.13
C GLU A 129 -2.92 18.25 1.45
N LEU A 130 -1.60 18.51 1.51
CA LEU A 130 -0.96 19.61 0.78
C LEU A 130 -1.09 19.50 -0.75
N ARG A 131 -1.42 18.31 -1.26
CA ARG A 131 -1.73 18.06 -2.68
C ARG A 131 -3.24 18.04 -2.97
N GLY A 132 -4.06 18.43 -2.01
CA GLY A 132 -5.52 18.46 -2.16
C GLY A 132 -6.19 17.08 -2.05
N ILE A 133 -5.48 16.05 -1.60
CA ILE A 133 -6.09 14.75 -1.34
C ILE A 133 -6.76 14.79 0.03
N ALA A 134 -8.10 14.73 0.04
CA ALA A 134 -8.86 14.73 1.29
C ALA A 134 -8.52 13.49 2.14
N LYS A 135 -8.33 13.69 3.46
CA LYS A 135 -8.04 12.61 4.42
C LYS A 135 -9.07 11.48 4.40
N THR A 136 -10.34 11.79 4.10
CA THR A 136 -11.41 10.80 3.95
C THR A 136 -11.24 9.87 2.74
N ARG A 137 -10.38 10.23 1.79
CA ARG A 137 -10.04 9.44 0.61
C ARG A 137 -8.73 8.67 0.76
N LEU A 138 -8.04 8.80 1.90
CA LEU A 138 -6.75 8.20 2.16
C LEU A 138 -6.85 7.06 3.17
N CYS A 139 -6.07 6.03 2.93
CA CYS A 139 -5.80 4.96 3.89
C CYS A 139 -4.29 4.82 4.05
N ILE A 140 -3.81 4.58 5.27
CA ILE A 140 -2.40 4.26 5.50
C ILE A 140 -2.29 2.75 5.70
N SER A 141 -1.51 2.09 4.85
CA SER A 141 -1.23 0.67 4.92
C SER A 141 0.11 0.44 5.62
N VAL A 142 0.09 -0.34 6.69
CA VAL A 142 1.27 -0.71 7.48
C VAL A 142 1.41 -2.22 7.42
N SER A 143 2.65 -2.73 7.29
CA SER A 143 2.88 -4.17 7.43
C SER A 143 2.51 -4.60 8.85
N CYS A 144 1.58 -5.53 9.00
CA CYS A 144 1.46 -6.24 10.27
C CYS A 144 2.59 -7.28 10.32
N LEU A 145 3.46 -7.19 11.33
CA LEU A 145 4.11 -8.40 11.81
C LEU A 145 2.99 -9.24 12.39
N LEU A 146 2.65 -10.35 11.74
CA LEU A 146 1.84 -11.37 12.38
C LEU A 146 2.60 -11.77 13.63
N SER A 147 2.16 -11.35 14.82
CA SER A 147 2.60 -11.98 16.04
C SER A 147 2.29 -13.45 15.89
N SER A 148 3.26 -14.32 16.10
CA SER A 148 3.19 -15.78 15.97
C SER A 148 2.10 -16.45 16.82
N ASP A 149 1.33 -15.68 17.59
CA ASP A 149 0.32 -16.14 18.52
C ASP A 149 -1.11 -15.96 17.98
N VAL A 150 -1.32 -16.22 16.68
CA VAL A 150 -2.68 -16.56 16.22
C VAL A 150 -2.96 -17.99 16.65
N LEU A 151 -3.40 -18.16 17.90
CA LEU A 151 -4.18 -19.31 18.31
C LEU A 151 -5.43 -19.31 17.44
N VAL A 152 -5.39 -20.00 16.29
CA VAL A 152 -6.61 -20.37 15.58
C VAL A 152 -7.39 -21.21 16.59
N PRO A 153 -8.52 -20.72 17.14
CA PRO A 153 -9.31 -21.57 18.01
C PRO A 153 -9.70 -22.77 17.15
N ASN A 154 -9.44 -23.97 17.67
CA ASN A 154 -9.86 -25.25 17.07
C ASN A 154 -11.37 -25.23 16.81
N ARG A 155 -11.80 -24.57 15.73
CA ARG A 155 -13.10 -24.80 15.13
C ARG A 155 -12.95 -26.14 14.46
N GLN A 156 -13.58 -27.16 15.06
CA GLN A 156 -13.88 -28.42 14.41
C GLN A 156 -14.44 -28.10 13.02
N LEU A 157 -13.58 -28.22 12.01
CA LEU A 157 -14.01 -28.22 10.62
C LEU A 157 -14.83 -29.50 10.46
N GLY A 158 -16.12 -29.32 10.15
CA GLY A 158 -16.98 -30.42 9.74
C GLY A 158 -16.36 -31.21 8.58
N PRO A 159 -16.80 -32.45 8.36
CA PRO A 159 -16.14 -33.37 7.45
C PRO A 159 -16.37 -32.95 5.98
N SER A 160 -15.47 -32.15 5.41
CA SER A 160 -15.30 -32.05 3.97
C SER A 160 -13.93 -31.48 3.60
N HIS A 161 -13.04 -32.37 3.17
CA HIS A 161 -11.88 -32.15 2.30
C HIS A 161 -10.95 -30.96 2.59
N VAL A 162 -10.16 -31.06 3.67
CA VAL A 162 -8.87 -30.39 3.73
C VAL A 162 -7.82 -31.29 3.07
N GLY A 163 -7.39 -30.90 1.87
CA GLY A 163 -6.20 -31.43 1.22
C GLY A 163 -4.98 -31.27 2.14
N ARG A 164 -4.22 -32.36 2.29
CA ARG A 164 -2.99 -32.43 3.08
C ARG A 164 -1.99 -31.34 2.66
N TYR A 165 -1.77 -30.33 3.51
CA TYR A 165 -0.50 -29.62 3.52
C TYR A 165 0.38 -30.24 4.61
N SER A 166 1.27 -31.14 4.18
CA SER A 166 2.34 -31.71 5.00
C SER A 166 3.49 -30.72 5.10
N GLY A 167 3.36 -29.72 5.97
CA GLY A 167 4.51 -29.04 6.57
C GLY A 167 4.93 -29.80 7.82
N ARG A 168 6.07 -30.49 7.76
CA ARG A 168 6.59 -31.33 8.85
C ARG A 168 6.68 -30.58 10.18
N GLN A 169 6.21 -31.28 11.21
CA GLN A 169 6.41 -31.10 12.65
C GLN A 169 7.77 -30.53 13.05
N THR A 170 7.75 -29.59 14.00
CA THR A 170 8.38 -29.80 15.32
C THR A 170 7.79 -28.82 16.34
N ILE A 171 6.59 -29.14 16.84
CA ILE A 171 6.08 -28.58 18.10
C ILE A 171 6.85 -29.33 19.20
N LYS A 172 7.92 -28.72 19.71
CA LYS A 172 8.44 -29.09 21.02
C LYS A 172 7.70 -28.28 22.06
N GLU A 173 7.09 -29.03 22.95
CA GLU A 173 6.32 -28.66 24.14
C GLU A 173 6.89 -27.46 24.92
N GLY A 174 6.00 -26.59 25.37
CA GLY A 174 6.29 -25.55 26.34
C GLY A 174 4.99 -25.02 26.93
N ARG A 175 4.50 -25.68 27.98
CA ARG A 175 3.34 -25.26 28.79
C ARG A 175 3.64 -23.90 29.43
N TYR A 176 2.73 -22.93 29.33
CA TYR A 176 2.66 -21.84 30.30
C TYR A 176 1.23 -21.67 30.81
N ARG A 177 1.08 -21.87 32.12
CA ARG A 177 -0.04 -21.43 32.94
C ARG A 177 0.23 -19.97 33.33
N MET A 178 -0.66 -19.05 32.98
CA MET A 178 -1.63 -18.38 33.86
C MET A 178 -2.49 -17.44 33.02
#